data_AF-A0A970WC57-F1
#
_entry.id   AF-A0A970WC57-F1
#
_cell.length_a   1.000
_cell.length_b   1.000
_cell.length_c   1.000
_cell.angle_alpha   90.00
_cell.angle_beta   90.00
_cell.angle_gamma   90.00
#
_symmetry.space_group_name_H-M   'P 1'
#
loop_
_entity.id
_entity.type
_entity.pdbx_description
1 polymer ?
#
loop_
_entity_poly.entity_id
_entity_poly.type
_entity_poly.pdbx_seq_one_letter_code
_entity_poly.pdbx_strand_id
1 'polypeptide(L)'
;MSQAFLNRIDEQRVAEVLTKIAAPHNRRSQPLEGDLAGDFDFWFDGGACRIHTGSQHYVFANGTHAHVVMPAPWLSVNVTFPDGEIVDIVQRT
;
A
#
# COMPACT_ATOMS: atom_id res chain seq x y z
N MET A 1 -5.37 -9.06 -28.08
CA MET A 1 -4.87 -9.37 -26.72
C MET A 1 -5.74 -10.47 -26.15
N SER A 2 -5.15 -11.52 -25.55
CA SER A 2 -5.95 -12.56 -24.91
C SER A 2 -6.67 -11.99 -23.68
N GLN A 3 -7.82 -12.58 -23.33
CA GLN A 3 -8.64 -12.19 -22.16
C GLN A 3 -7.83 -12.15 -20.85
N ALA A 4 -6.72 -12.91 -20.77
CA ALA A 4 -5.82 -12.99 -19.63
C ALA A 4 -5.05 -11.69 -19.30
N PHE A 5 -4.96 -10.72 -20.22
CA PHE A 5 -4.20 -9.48 -19.98
C PHE A 5 -5.07 -8.28 -19.60
N LEU A 6 -6.40 -8.39 -19.69
CA LEU A 6 -7.30 -7.26 -19.48
C LEU A 6 -7.18 -6.64 -18.08
N ASN A 7 -6.87 -7.47 -17.08
CA ASN A 7 -6.75 -7.05 -15.68
C ASN A 7 -5.31 -7.14 -15.16
N ARG A 8 -4.31 -7.26 -16.04
CA ARG A 8 -2.93 -7.34 -15.59
C ARG A 8 -2.53 -6.02 -14.92
N ILE A 9 -2.11 -6.11 -13.67
CA ILE A 9 -1.37 -5.04 -13.02
C ILE A 9 0.05 -5.02 -13.57
N ASP A 10 0.48 -3.89 -14.13
CA ASP A 10 1.85 -3.70 -14.60
C ASP A 10 2.84 -3.44 -13.45
N GLU A 11 4.12 -3.67 -13.73
CA GLU A 11 5.20 -3.58 -12.76
C GLU A 11 5.38 -2.15 -12.23
N GLN A 12 5.10 -1.14 -13.06
CA GLN A 12 5.25 0.27 -12.71
C GLN A 12 4.26 0.64 -11.60
N ARG A 13 2.99 0.22 -11.72
CA ARG A 13 1.96 0.41 -10.69
C ARG A 13 2.34 -0.26 -9.37
N VAL A 14 2.93 -1.45 -9.42
CA VAL A 14 3.42 -2.13 -8.20
C VAL A 14 4.58 -1.36 -7.58
N ALA A 15 5.56 -0.92 -8.38
CA ALA A 15 6.72 -0.19 -7.92
C ALA A 15 6.36 1.16 -7.27
N GLU A 16 5.36 1.87 -7.79
CA GLU A 16 4.84 3.11 -7.21
C GLU A 16 4.30 2.91 -5.79
N VAL A 17 3.54 1.82 -5.58
CA VAL A 17 3.03 1.45 -4.26
C VAL A 17 4.18 1.12 -3.31
N LEU A 18 5.12 0.28 -3.74
CA LEU A 18 6.26 -0.13 -2.91
C LEU A 18 7.17 1.05 -2.55
N THR A 19 7.35 2.01 -3.45
CA THR A 19 8.14 3.21 -3.21
C THR A 19 7.53 4.07 -2.10
N LYS A 20 6.20 4.26 -2.13
CA LYS A 20 5.48 5.02 -1.09
C LYS A 20 5.49 4.34 0.28
N ILE A 21 5.45 3.00 0.31
CA ILE A 21 5.59 2.22 1.54
C ILE A 21 7.00 2.35 2.11
N ALA A 22 8.03 2.21 1.26
CA ALA A 22 9.42 2.26 1.67
C ALA A 22 9.84 3.64 2.20
N ALA A 23 9.29 4.71 1.61
CA ALA A 23 9.55 6.09 2.03
C ALA A 23 8.26 6.92 1.96
N PRO A 24 7.44 6.95 3.03
CA PRO A 24 6.23 7.77 3.07
C PRO A 24 6.60 9.26 3.09
N HIS A 25 6.61 9.89 1.91
CA HIS A 25 6.96 11.30 1.76
C HIS A 25 5.99 12.22 2.51
N ASN A 26 6.54 13.25 3.16
CA ASN A 26 5.79 14.20 3.99
C ASN A 26 4.90 13.50 5.03
N ARG A 27 5.45 12.50 5.72
CA ARG A 27 4.75 11.82 6.82
C ARG A 27 4.36 12.80 7.93
N ARG A 28 3.10 12.75 8.34
CA ARG A 28 2.45 13.64 9.32
C ARG A 28 1.64 12.82 10.33
N SER A 29 1.60 13.25 11.58
CA SER A 29 0.78 12.65 12.64
C SER A 29 -0.66 13.22 12.70
N GLN A 30 -0.97 14.20 11.85
CA GLN A 30 -2.28 14.85 11.75
C GLN A 30 -2.64 15.04 10.27
N PRO A 31 -3.92 14.90 9.90
CA PRO A 31 -4.36 15.10 8.53
C PRO A 31 -4.35 16.59 8.13
N LEU A 32 -4.13 16.84 6.85
CA LEU A 32 -4.38 18.13 6.20
C LEU A 32 -5.77 18.14 5.53
N GLU A 33 -6.21 19.31 5.11
CA GLU A 33 -7.40 19.42 4.25
C GLU A 33 -7.18 18.63 2.95
N GLY A 34 -8.12 17.75 2.62
CA GLY A 34 -8.03 16.86 1.46
C GLY A 34 -7.33 15.51 1.72
N ASP A 35 -6.73 15.32 2.89
CA ASP A 35 -6.24 13.99 3.29
C ASP A 35 -7.41 13.03 3.57
N LEU A 36 -7.11 11.72 3.54
CA LEU A 36 -8.07 10.68 3.86
C LEU A 36 -8.61 10.84 5.29
N ALA A 37 -9.93 10.93 5.43
CA ALA A 37 -10.58 10.92 6.74
C ALA A 37 -10.53 9.50 7.34
N GLY A 38 -10.31 9.40 8.65
CA GLY A 38 -10.33 8.12 9.36
C GLY A 38 -9.39 8.08 10.56
N ASP A 39 -9.40 6.92 11.23
CA ASP A 39 -8.50 6.61 12.34
C ASP A 39 -7.20 5.99 11.80
N PHE A 40 -6.19 6.84 11.60
CA PHE A 40 -4.87 6.48 11.10
C PHE A 40 -3.78 6.94 12.07
N ASP A 41 -2.67 6.21 12.12
CA ASP A 41 -1.50 6.56 12.92
C ASP A 41 -0.65 7.64 12.24
N PHE A 42 -0.68 7.72 10.91
CA PHE A 42 -0.07 8.80 10.15
C PHE A 42 -0.65 8.96 8.73
N TRP A 43 -0.46 10.16 8.19
CA TRP A 43 -0.75 10.56 6.80
C TRP A 43 0.53 10.84 6.06
N PHE A 44 0.51 10.72 4.74
CA PHE A 44 1.62 11.01 3.86
C PHE A 44 1.09 11.40 2.48
N ASP A 45 1.98 11.79 1.58
CA ASP A 45 1.55 12.20 0.25
C ASP A 45 1.00 11.01 -0.55
N GLY A 46 -0.31 11.06 -0.78
CA GLY A 46 -1.05 10.05 -1.52
C GLY A 46 -1.61 8.90 -0.68
N GLY A 47 -1.60 8.99 0.65
CA GLY A 47 -2.26 8.00 1.49
C GLY A 47 -2.16 8.23 2.99
N ALA A 48 -2.68 7.26 3.74
CA ALA A 48 -2.58 7.18 5.19
C ALA A 48 -2.26 5.75 5.61
N CYS A 49 -1.76 5.56 6.82
CA CYS A 49 -1.37 4.25 7.32
C CYS A 49 -1.87 4.07 8.74
N ARG A 50 -2.37 2.86 9.00
CA ARG A 50 -2.65 2.36 10.34
C ARG A 50 -1.63 1.29 10.71
N ILE A 51 -1.17 1.30 11.94
CA ILE A 51 -0.21 0.37 12.50
C ILE A 51 -0.95 -0.54 13.46
N HIS A 52 -0.78 -1.84 13.25
CA HIS A 52 -1.26 -2.87 14.16
C HIS A 52 -0.08 -3.68 14.68
N THR A 53 -0.28 -4.38 15.79
CA THR A 53 0.72 -5.32 16.28
C THR A 53 0.97 -6.39 15.22
N GLY A 54 2.15 -6.37 14.60
CA GLY A 54 2.52 -7.33 13.57
C GLY A 54 2.29 -6.86 12.13
N SER A 55 1.73 -5.67 11.89
CA SER A 55 1.50 -5.18 10.53
C SER A 55 1.32 -3.68 10.39
N GLN A 56 1.46 -3.21 9.15
CA GLN A 56 1.04 -1.89 8.71
C GLN A 56 0.00 -2.03 7.59
N HIS A 57 -1.02 -1.18 7.65
CA HIS A 57 -2.14 -1.14 6.71
C HIS A 57 -2.18 0.24 6.07
N TYR A 58 -1.73 0.30 4.81
CA TYR A 58 -1.73 1.50 3.99
C TYR A 58 -3.04 1.61 3.21
N VAL A 59 -3.61 2.80 3.20
CA VAL A 59 -4.75 3.18 2.35
C VAL A 59 -4.29 4.33 1.47
N PHE A 60 -4.31 4.13 0.15
CA PHE A 60 -3.89 5.13 -0.82
C PHE A 60 -5.08 5.90 -1.38
N ALA A 61 -4.86 7.16 -1.75
CA ALA A 61 -5.92 8.06 -2.24
C ALA A 61 -6.60 7.56 -3.53
N ASN A 62 -5.95 6.68 -4.29
CA ASN A 62 -6.51 6.06 -5.50
C ASN A 62 -7.39 4.83 -5.20
N GLY A 63 -7.59 4.46 -3.93
CA GLY A 63 -8.33 3.26 -3.52
C GLY A 63 -7.50 1.98 -3.47
N THR A 64 -6.17 2.04 -3.66
CA THR A 64 -5.28 0.91 -3.39
C THR A 64 -5.13 0.71 -1.88
N HIS A 65 -5.04 -0.53 -1.45
CA HIS A 65 -4.73 -0.91 -0.07
C HIS A 65 -3.47 -1.76 -0.07
N ALA A 66 -2.60 -1.60 0.93
CA ALA A 66 -1.48 -2.50 1.12
C ALA A 66 -1.36 -2.94 2.58
N HIS A 67 -1.09 -4.23 2.76
CA HIS A 67 -0.82 -4.86 4.04
C HIS A 67 0.64 -5.32 4.06
N VAL A 68 1.40 -4.80 5.02
CA VAL A 68 2.82 -5.12 5.20
C VAL A 68 2.98 -5.82 6.53
N VAL A 69 3.53 -7.04 6.53
CA VAL A 69 3.83 -7.76 7.77
C VAL A 69 5.08 -7.17 8.41
N MET A 70 4.99 -6.74 9.69
CA MET A 70 6.16 -6.27 10.43
C MET A 70 5.97 -6.24 11.97
N PRO A 71 7.01 -6.57 12.76
CA PRO A 71 8.34 -6.98 12.31
C PRO A 71 8.34 -8.44 11.82
N ALA A 72 8.99 -8.70 10.69
CA ALA A 72 9.25 -10.04 10.18
C ALA A 72 10.65 -10.08 9.53
N PRO A 73 11.37 -11.21 9.58
CA PRO A 73 12.68 -11.35 8.96
C PRO A 73 12.63 -11.61 7.44
N TRP A 74 11.44 -11.50 6.82
CA TRP A 74 11.24 -11.60 5.37
C TRP A 74 10.29 -10.50 4.91
N LEU A 75 10.41 -10.09 3.65
CA LEU A 75 9.44 -9.20 3.01
C LEU A 75 8.12 -9.94 2.77
N SER A 76 7.01 -9.37 3.23
CA SER A 76 5.65 -9.80 2.87
C SER A 76 4.76 -8.57 2.73
N VAL A 77 4.34 -8.30 1.49
CA VAL A 77 3.45 -7.20 1.12
C VAL A 77 2.33 -7.77 0.27
N ASN A 78 1.09 -7.53 0.68
CA ASN A 78 -0.10 -7.79 -0.12
C ASN A 78 -0.68 -6.44 -0.57
N VAL A 79 -0.88 -6.26 -1.87
CA VAL A 79 -1.45 -5.03 -2.44
C VAL A 79 -2.77 -5.38 -3.14
N THR A 80 -3.86 -4.74 -2.71
CA THR A 80 -5.17 -4.84 -3.34
C THR A 80 -5.44 -3.56 -4.12
N PHE A 81 -5.65 -3.68 -5.42
CA PHE A 81 -5.96 -2.56 -6.30
C PHE A 81 -7.49 -2.27 -6.32
N PRO A 82 -7.92 -1.08 -6.79
CA PRO A 82 -9.33 -0.67 -6.75
C PRO A 82 -10.28 -1.57 -7.56
N ASP A 83 -9.74 -2.27 -8.56
CA ASP A 83 -10.44 -3.26 -9.38
C ASP A 83 -10.60 -4.62 -8.67
N GLY A 84 -10.04 -4.77 -7.48
CA GLY A 84 -10.04 -6.00 -6.69
C GLY A 84 -8.91 -6.96 -7.02
N GLU A 85 -8.06 -6.64 -7.99
CA GLU A 85 -6.89 -7.45 -8.32
C GLU A 85 -5.83 -7.35 -7.21
N ILE A 86 -5.09 -8.44 -7.00
CA ILE A 86 -4.17 -8.58 -5.88
C ILE A 86 -2.78 -8.93 -6.37
N VAL A 87 -1.77 -8.26 -5.80
CA VAL A 87 -0.35 -8.59 -6.00
C VAL A 87 0.28 -8.93 -4.65
N ASP A 88 0.86 -10.13 -4.57
CA ASP A 88 1.64 -10.58 -3.42
C ASP A 88 3.15 -10.50 -3.71
N ILE A 89 3.87 -9.76 -2.88
CA ILE A 89 5.33 -9.68 -2.89
C ILE A 89 5.87 -10.37 -1.65
N VAL A 90 6.55 -11.51 -1.85
CA VAL A 90 7.09 -12.33 -0.75
C VAL A 90 8.53 -12.70 -1.04
N GLN A 91 9.43 -12.42 -0.08
CA GLN A 91 10.78 -12.97 -0.10
C GLN A 91 10.72 -14.45 0.31
N ARG A 92 11.19 -15.35 -0.56
CA ARG A 92 11.33 -16.78 -0.28
C ARG A 92 12.81 -17.12 -0.05
N THR A 93 13.06 -17.96 0.94
CA THR A 93 14.38 -18.55 1.24
C THR A 93 14.54 -19.90 0.56
#